data_AF-A0A8A2UC83-F1
#
_entry.id   AF-A0A8A2UC83-F1
#
_cell.length_a   1.000
_cell.length_b   1.000
_cell.length_c   1.000
_cell.angle_alpha   90.00
_cell.angle_beta   90.00
_cell.angle_gamma   90.00
#
_symmetry.space_group_name_H-M   'P 1'
#
loop_
_entity.id
_entity.type
_entity.pdbx_description
1 polymer ?
#
loop_
_entity_poly.entity_id
_entity_poly.type
_entity_poly.pdbx_seq_one_letter_code
_entity_poly.pdbx_strand_id
1 'polypeptide(L)' 'MDVQSFLVATLVAHVGFAIVVTGHAFATDRDAGIWPFVTLAFGLAGIAGYFFYDETADSGRI' A
#
# COMPACT_ATOMS: atom_id res chain seq x y z
N MET A 1 6.98 15.72 1.63
CA MET A 1 7.51 14.67 2.53
C MET A 1 8.81 14.19 1.91
N ASP A 2 9.86 13.93 2.69
CA ASP A 2 11.07 13.32 2.11
C ASP A 2 10.79 11.86 1.70
N VAL A 3 11.52 11.34 0.71
CA VAL A 3 11.37 9.97 0.17
C VAL A 3 11.50 8.93 1.27
N GLN A 4 12.46 9.06 2.18
CA GLN A 4 12.64 8.13 3.29
C GLN A 4 11.39 8.11 4.19
N SER A 5 10.88 9.29 4.54
CA SER A 5 9.66 9.42 5.33
C SER A 5 8.45 8.76 4.64
N PHE A 6 8.30 8.96 3.32
CA PHE A 6 7.24 8.34 2.52
C PHE A 6 7.34 6.81 2.51
N LEU A 7 8.54 6.26 2.30
CA LEU A 7 8.79 4.82 2.30
C LEU A 7 8.49 4.19 3.67
N VAL A 8 8.87 4.85 4.76
CA VAL A 8 8.56 4.40 6.12
C VAL A 8 7.06 4.41 6.38
N ALA A 9 6.36 5.51 6.06
CA ALA A 9 4.91 5.59 6.25
C ALA A 9 4.17 4.54 5.43
N THR A 10 4.64 4.31 4.19
CA THR A 10 4.13 3.25 3.32
C THR A 10 4.32 1.88 3.97
N LEU A 11 5.53 1.54 4.41
CA LEU A 11 5.82 0.25 5.04
C LEU A 11 4.95 0.03 6.28
N VAL A 12 4.85 1.03 7.16
CA VAL A 12 4.02 0.98 8.37
C VAL A 12 2.55 0.77 8.01
N ALA A 13 2.04 1.50 7.02
CA ALA A 13 0.65 1.36 6.59
C ALA A 13 0.37 -0.06 6.06
N HIS A 14 1.24 -0.62 5.21
CA HIS A 14 1.04 -1.94 4.63
C HIS A 14 1.18 -3.06 5.64
N VAL A 15 2.17 -2.99 6.54
CA VAL A 15 2.33 -3.96 7.63
C VAL A 15 1.14 -3.90 8.58
N GLY A 16 0.70 -2.69 8.95
CA GLY A 16 -0.49 -2.48 9.77
C GLY A 16 -1.74 -3.07 9.13
N PHE A 17 -1.93 -2.87 7.81
CA PHE A 17 -3.09 -3.41 7.10
C PHE A 17 -3.03 -4.93 6.99
N ALA A 18 -1.86 -5.53 6.76
CA ALA A 18 -1.69 -6.98 6.75
C ALA A 18 -2.03 -7.60 8.12
N ILE A 19 -1.63 -6.94 9.21
CA ILE A 19 -2.00 -7.33 10.58
C ILE A 19 -3.52 -7.26 10.77
N VAL A 20 -4.17 -6.18 10.32
CA VAL A 20 -5.63 -6.02 10.43
C VAL A 20 -6.38 -7.10 9.65
N VAL A 21 -5.97 -7.39 8.41
CA VAL A 21 -6.59 -8.45 7.57
C VAL A 21 -6.44 -9.81 8.25
N THR A 22 -5.24 -10.12 8.75
CA THR A 22 -4.97 -11.38 9.44
C THR A 22 -5.75 -11.50 10.74
N GLY A 23 -5.79 -10.42 11.54
CA GLY A 23 -6.54 -10.36 12.78
C GLY A 23 -8.05 -10.48 12.58
N HIS A 24 -8.58 -9.86 11.52
CA HIS A 24 -9.99 -9.99 11.13
C HIS A 24 -10.33 -11.42 10.72
N ALA A 25 -9.49 -12.06 9.90
CA ALA A 25 -9.64 -13.45 9.52
C ALA A 25 -9.68 -14.38 10.75
N PHE A 26 -8.72 -14.21 11.66
CA PHE A 26 -8.71 -14.93 12.94
C PHE A 26 -9.96 -14.68 13.78
N ALA A 27 -10.38 -13.43 13.95
CA ALA A 27 -11.55 -13.07 14.76
C ALA A 27 -12.89 -13.55 14.18
N THR A 28 -12.93 -13.83 12.88
CA THR A 28 -14.14 -14.29 12.18
C THR A 28 -14.13 -15.77 11.83
N ASP A 29 -13.11 -16.52 12.28
CA ASP A 29 -12.89 -17.93 11.93
C ASP A 29 -12.93 -18.16 10.40
N ARG A 30 -12.38 -17.20 9.66
CA ARG A 30 -12.29 -17.21 8.19
C ARG A 30 -10.84 -17.41 7.80
N ASP A 31 -10.63 -18.17 6.73
CA ASP A 31 -9.31 -18.22 6.10
C ASP A 31 -9.01 -16.86 5.42
N ALA A 32 -7.87 -16.27 5.75
CA ALA A 32 -7.39 -15.05 5.12
C ALA A 32 -7.06 -15.27 3.64
N GLY A 33 -6.72 -16.51 3.23
CA GLY A 33 -6.36 -16.86 1.86
C GLY A 33 -5.29 -15.92 1.29
N ILE A 34 -5.54 -15.39 0.10
CA ILE A 34 -4.61 -14.47 -0.58
C ILE A 34 -4.78 -13.00 -0.19
N TRP A 35 -5.75 -12.65 0.66
CA TRP A 35 -6.10 -11.25 0.96
C TRP A 35 -4.95 -10.40 1.53
N PRO A 36 -4.06 -10.91 2.39
CA PRO A 36 -2.88 -10.15 2.84
C PRO A 36 -1.98 -9.73 1.67
N PHE A 37 -1.80 -10.60 0.67
CA PHE A 37 -0.97 -10.31 -0.51
C PHE A 37 -1.68 -9.39 -1.51
N VAL A 38 -3.00 -9.57 -1.70
CA VAL A 38 -3.81 -8.68 -2.55
C VAL A 38 -3.78 -7.25 -2.01
N THR A 39 -3.91 -7.10 -0.69
CA THR A 39 -3.78 -5.81 -0.01
C THR A 39 -2.41 -5.17 -0.26
N LEU A 40 -1.34 -5.96 -0.14
CA LEU A 40 0.02 -5.50 -0.41
C LEU A 40 0.17 -5.00 -1.85
N ALA A 41 -0.36 -5.76 -2.82
CA ALA A 41 -0.32 -5.39 -4.23
C ALA A 41 -1.08 -4.08 -4.53
N PHE A 42 -2.25 -3.88 -3.93
CA PHE A 42 -3.00 -2.63 -4.07
C PHE A 42 -2.26 -1.44 -3.50
N GLY A 43 -1.61 -1.59 -2.36
CA GLY A 43 -0.85 -0.49 -1.79
C GLY A 43 0.43 -0.18 -2.59
N LEU A 44 1.12 -1.18 -3.16
CA LEU A 44 2.20 -0.96 -4.13
C LEU A 44 1.72 -0.23 -5.39
N ALA A 45 0.53 -0.58 -5.90
CA ALA A 45 -0.09 0.12 -7.02
C ALA A 45 -0.40 1.58 -6.68
N GLY A 46 -0.80 1.88 -5.43
CA GLY A 46 -0.97 3.24 -4.93
C GLY A 46 0.32 4.06 -4.92
N ILE A 47 1.44 3.46 -4.48
CA ILE A 47 2.78 4.09 -4.55
C ILE A 47 3.16 4.37 -6.01
N ALA A 48 2.99 3.39 -6.89
CA ALA A 48 3.27 3.56 -8.31
C ALA A 48 2.43 4.72 -8.88
N GLY A 49 1.14 4.77 -8.55
CA GLY A 49 0.28 5.90 -8.90
C GLY A 49 0.84 7.25 -8.43
N TYR A 50 1.33 7.35 -7.19
CA TYR A 50 1.93 8.59 -6.69
C TYR A 50 3.13 9.05 -7.52
N PHE A 51 4.09 8.16 -7.81
CA PHE A 51 5.29 8.52 -8.59
C PHE A 51 4.98 8.77 -10.07
N PHE A 52 4.25 7.86 -10.72
CA PHE A 52 3.96 7.95 -12.16
C PHE A 52 2.94 9.05 -12.50
N TYR A 53 1.99 9.36 -11.61
CA TYR A 53 1.01 10.43 -11.87
C TYR A 53 1.65 11.82 -11.70
N ASP A 54 2.54 12.01 -10.72
CA ASP A 54 3.26 13.27 -10.50
C ASP A 54 4.24 13.58 -11.65
N GLU A 55 4.93 12.57 -12.18
CA GLU A 55 5.81 12.72 -13.35
C GLU A 55 5.07 13.08 -14.64
N THR A 56 3.86 12.57 -14.85
CA THR A 56 3.02 12.95 -15.99
C THR A 56 2.46 14.37 -15.88
N ALA A 57 2.25 14.88 -14.66
CA ALA A 57 1.77 16.25 -14.43
C ALA A 57 2.87 17.30 -14.69
N ASP A 58 4.13 16.99 -14.36
CA ASP A 58 5.26 17.91 -14.60
C ASP A 58 5.76 17.85 -16.06
N SER A 59 5.71 16.67 -16.71
CA SER A 59 6.08 16.50 -18.13
C SER A 59 5.14 17.21 -19.12
N GLY A 60 3.98 17.69 -18.68
CA GLY A 60 3.05 18.49 -19.48
C GLY A 60 3.34 20.01 -19.49
N ARG A 61 4.37 20.48 -18.78
CA ARG A 61 4.76 21.90 -18.65
C ARG A 61 5.96 22.30 -19.53
N ILE A 62 6.15 21.66 -20.68
CA ILE A 62 7.13 22.06 -21.71
C ILE A 62 6.51 22.96 -22.77
#